data_AF-X1LXP8-F1
#
_entry.id   AF-X1LXP8-F1
#
_cell.length_a   1.000
_cell.length_b   1.000
_cell.length_c   1.000
_cell.angle_alpha   90.00
_cell.angle_beta   90.00
_cell.angle_gamma   90.00
#
_symmetry.space_group_name_H-M   'P 1'
#
loop_
_entity.id
_entity.type
_entity.pdbx_description
1 polymer ?
#
loop_
_entity_poly.entity_id
_entity_poly.type
_entity_poly.pdbx_seq_one_letter_code
_entity_poly.pdbx_strand_id
1 'polypeptide(L)'
;MCPKTQFLGYLTERQLWLWYPLLLFITLAAVTPGELSKVPFDAPEAETELAGGILVEYSGRNLALFSLADAVKTIVMTSLTVALFFPYNIS
;
A
#
# COMPACT_ATOMS: atom_id res chain seq x y z
N MET A 1 23.37 39.53 -6.25
CA MET A 1 22.31 38.49 -6.22
C MET A 1 21.02 39.12 -5.70
N CYS A 2 19.87 38.85 -6.33
CA CYS A 2 18.59 39.50 -6.01
C CYS A 2 17.89 38.81 -4.81
N PRO A 3 17.42 39.55 -3.79
CA PRO A 3 16.74 38.95 -2.63
C PRO A 3 15.42 38.25 -2.98
N LYS A 4 14.80 38.60 -4.11
CA LYS A 4 13.52 38.00 -4.56
C LYS A 4 13.68 36.57 -5.07
N THR A 5 14.84 36.20 -5.62
CA THR A 5 15.09 34.84 -6.14
C THR A 5 15.39 33.84 -5.02
N GLN A 6 16.01 34.26 -3.92
CA GLN A 6 16.23 33.40 -2.74
C GLN A 6 14.92 33.05 -2.01
N PHE A 7 14.00 34.02 -1.89
CA PHE A 7 12.72 33.79 -1.22
C PHE A 7 11.80 32.87 -2.03
N LEU A 8 11.78 33.00 -3.36
CA LEU A 8 11.06 32.06 -4.23
C LEU A 8 11.62 30.64 -4.07
N GLY A 9 12.94 30.45 -4.08
CA GLY A 9 13.55 29.12 -3.90
C GLY A 9 13.15 28.45 -2.58
N TYR A 10 13.16 29.20 -1.48
CA TYR A 10 12.74 28.70 -0.16
C TYR A 10 11.25 28.31 -0.13
N LEU A 11 10.37 29.06 -0.79
CA LEU A 11 8.96 28.71 -0.92
C LEU A 11 8.77 27.44 -1.77
N THR A 12 9.55 27.26 -2.84
CA THR A 12 9.48 26.06 -3.68
C THR A 12 9.96 24.82 -2.93
N GLU A 13 11.04 24.91 -2.14
CA GLU A 13 11.54 23.80 -1.33
C GLU A 13 10.57 23.42 -0.19
N ARG A 14 9.96 24.42 0.46
CA ARG A 14 8.89 24.21 1.46
C ARG A 14 7.66 23.54 0.84
N GLN A 15 7.28 23.95 -0.36
CA GLN A 15 6.20 23.33 -1.12
C GLN A 15 6.55 21.86 -1.40
N LEU A 16 7.71 21.59 -2.00
CA LEU A 16 8.16 20.22 -2.33
C LEU A 16 8.18 19.29 -1.12
N TRP A 17 8.64 19.77 0.05
CA TRP A 17 8.69 18.97 1.28
C TRP A 17 7.30 18.49 1.76
N LEU A 18 6.24 19.26 1.50
CA LEU A 18 4.86 18.85 1.80
C LEU A 18 4.30 17.84 0.78
N TRP A 19 4.72 17.92 -0.48
CA TRP A 19 4.25 17.02 -1.54
C TRP A 19 4.91 15.63 -1.51
N TYR A 20 6.16 15.53 -1.08
CA TYR A 20 6.89 14.24 -0.98
C TYR A 20 6.17 13.15 -0.15
N PRO A 21 5.77 13.39 1.11
CA PRO A 21 5.08 12.36 1.91
C PRO A 21 3.71 12.01 1.33
N LEU A 22 3.04 12.97 0.70
CA LEU A 22 1.72 12.78 0.09
C LEU A 22 1.79 11.90 -1.16
N LEU A 23 2.82 12.09 -2.00
CA LEU A 23 3.12 11.22 -3.14
C LEU A 23 3.49 9.80 -2.67
N LEU A 24 4.30 9.67 -1.61
CA LEU A 24 4.64 8.37 -1.04
C LEU A 24 3.39 7.62 -0.58
N PHE A 25 2.46 8.31 0.11
CA PHE A 25 1.20 7.72 0.57
C PHE A 25 0.34 7.23 -0.60
N ILE A 26 0.21 8.04 -1.65
CA ILE A 26 -0.55 7.66 -2.86
C ILE A 26 0.07 6.45 -3.54
N THR A 27 1.40 6.41 -3.66
CA THR A 27 2.09 5.25 -4.26
C THR A 27 1.90 3.98 -3.43
N LEU A 28 2.01 4.06 -2.10
CA LEU A 28 1.78 2.91 -1.23
C LEU A 28 0.32 2.43 -1.33
N ALA A 29 -0.64 3.35 -1.35
CA ALA A 29 -2.06 3.03 -1.50
C ALA A 29 -2.38 2.37 -2.85
N ALA A 30 -1.69 2.74 -3.93
CA ALA A 30 -1.84 2.12 -5.24
C ALA A 30 -1.18 0.73 -5.33
N VAL A 31 -0.05 0.52 -4.64
CA VAL A 31 0.68 -0.77 -4.64
C VAL A 31 0.03 -1.80 -3.71
N THR A 32 -0.55 -1.37 -2.59
CA THR A 32 -1.22 -2.24 -1.61
C THR A 32 -2.24 -3.23 -2.22
N PRO A 33 -3.19 -2.81 -3.08
CA PRO A 33 -4.13 -3.76 -3.70
C PRO A 33 -3.46 -4.73 -4.67
N GLY A 34 -2.37 -4.32 -5.33
CA GLY A 34 -1.56 -5.20 -6.19
C GLY A 34 -0.87 -6.30 -5.40
N GLU A 35 -0.23 -5.93 -4.29
CA GLU A 35 0.41 -6.89 -3.40
C GLU A 35 -0.61 -7.83 -2.75
N LEU A 36 -1.78 -7.35 -2.35
CA LEU A 36 -2.82 -8.19 -1.75
C LEU A 36 -3.53 -9.10 -2.77
N SER A 37 -3.20 -9.00 -4.06
CA SER A 37 -3.91 -9.69 -5.14
C SER A 37 -5.43 -9.51 -5.03
N LYS A 38 -5.87 -8.34 -4.57
CA LYS A 38 -7.29 -7.98 -4.44
C LYS A 38 -7.74 -7.31 -5.72
N VAL A 39 -9.01 -7.46 -6.07
CA VAL A 39 -9.66 -6.75 -7.19
C VAL A 39 -9.25 -5.27 -7.14
N PRO A 40 -8.63 -4.69 -8.19
CA PRO A 40 -8.57 -5.12 -9.59
C PRO A 40 -7.34 -5.97 -10.02
N PHE A 41 -6.44 -6.36 -9.12
CA PHE A 41 -5.19 -7.08 -9.40
C PHE A 41 -5.22 -8.55 -8.97
N ASP A 42 -6.32 -9.25 -9.24
CA ASP A 42 -6.53 -10.65 -8.83
C ASP A 42 -6.11 -11.67 -9.91
N ALA A 43 -4.98 -11.42 -10.58
CA ALA A 43 -4.51 -12.26 -11.69
C ALA A 43 -4.22 -13.74 -11.33
N PRO A 44 -3.72 -14.10 -10.12
CA PRO A 44 -3.40 -15.49 -9.80
C PRO A 44 -4.59 -16.31 -9.27
N GLU A 45 -5.57 -15.69 -8.61
CA GLU A 45 -6.71 -16.39 -8.01
C GLU A 45 -7.96 -16.37 -8.91
N ALA A 46 -8.05 -15.37 -9.80
CA ALA A 46 -9.16 -15.03 -10.69
C ALA A 46 -10.32 -16.04 -10.70
N GLU A 47 -11.22 -15.97 -9.72
CA GLU A 47 -12.26 -17.00 -9.50
C GLU A 47 -13.13 -17.23 -10.75
N THR A 48 -13.37 -16.17 -11.53
CA THR A 48 -14.18 -16.19 -12.75
C THR A 48 -13.48 -16.76 -13.97
N GLU A 49 -12.14 -16.68 -14.04
CA GLU A 49 -11.37 -17.11 -15.22
C GLU A 49 -10.59 -18.41 -14.97
N LEU A 50 -10.13 -18.61 -13.74
CA LEU A 50 -9.27 -19.72 -13.30
C LEU A 50 -9.95 -20.64 -12.27
N ALA A 51 -11.27 -20.50 -12.04
CA ALA A 51 -12.06 -21.35 -11.14
C ALA A 51 -11.48 -21.49 -9.71
N GLY A 52 -10.88 -20.42 -9.18
CA GLY A 52 -10.26 -20.40 -7.85
C GLY A 52 -8.79 -20.83 -7.82
N GLY A 53 -8.12 -20.82 -8.99
CA GLY A 53 -6.67 -20.93 -9.10
C GLY A 53 -6.10 -22.16 -8.40
N ILE A 54 -5.02 -21.97 -7.63
CA ILE A 54 -4.36 -23.07 -6.90
C ILE A 54 -5.15 -23.48 -5.66
N LEU A 55 -6.01 -22.61 -5.13
CA LEU A 55 -6.78 -22.88 -3.91
C LEU A 55 -7.87 -23.93 -4.12
N VAL A 56 -8.34 -24.12 -5.36
CA VAL A 56 -9.35 -25.14 -5.70
C VAL A 56 -8.85 -26.57 -5.49
N GLU A 57 -7.53 -26.80 -5.50
CA GLU A 57 -6.92 -28.11 -5.25
C GLU A 57 -6.90 -28.47 -3.75
N TYR A 58 -7.09 -27.49 -2.87
CA TYR A 58 -7.01 -27.67 -1.42
C TYR A 58 -8.40 -27.65 -0.77
N SER A 59 -8.56 -28.39 0.32
CA SER A 59 -9.81 -28.43 1.09
C SER A 59 -9.57 -28.45 2.60
N GLY A 60 -10.61 -28.12 3.36
CA GLY A 60 -10.62 -28.20 4.83
C GLY A 60 -9.54 -27.33 5.49
N ARG A 61 -8.62 -27.97 6.22
CA ARG A 61 -7.59 -27.29 7.03
C ARG A 61 -6.60 -26.48 6.19
N ASN A 62 -6.18 -27.00 5.03
CA ASN A 62 -5.15 -26.33 4.22
C ASN A 62 -5.73 -25.08 3.55
N LEU A 63 -6.97 -25.17 3.05
CA LEU A 63 -7.70 -24.01 2.54
C LEU A 63 -7.85 -22.93 3.63
N ALA A 64 -8.21 -23.33 4.86
CA ALA A 64 -8.32 -22.40 5.99
C ALA A 64 -6.99 -21.70 6.33
N LEU A 65 -5.85 -22.40 6.20
CA LEU A 65 -4.52 -21.80 6.43
C LEU A 65 -4.15 -20.78 5.34
N PHE A 66 -4.50 -21.04 4.08
CA PHE A 66 -4.28 -20.07 3.00
C PHE A 66 -5.14 -18.82 3.18
N SER A 67 -6.44 -18.98 3.47
CA SER A 67 -7.31 -17.83 3.77
C SER A 67 -6.86 -17.04 5.01
N LEU A 68 -6.32 -17.72 6.01
CA LEU A 68 -5.70 -17.07 7.18
C LEU A 68 -4.45 -16.29 6.78
N ALA A 69 -3.59 -16.86 5.92
CA ALA A 69 -2.38 -16.19 5.44
C ALA A 69 -2.71 -14.88 4.71
N ASP A 70 -3.75 -14.85 3.87
CA ASP A 70 -4.19 -13.63 3.19
C ASP A 70 -4.77 -12.59 4.15
N ALA A 71 -5.48 -13.03 5.19
CA ALA A 71 -5.96 -12.16 6.26
C ALA A 71 -4.78 -11.53 7.02
N VAL A 72 -3.76 -12.33 7.37
CA VAL A 72 -2.54 -11.85 8.04
C VAL A 72 -1.78 -10.87 7.14
N LYS A 73 -1.61 -11.19 5.86
CA LYS A 73 -0.96 -10.30 4.86
C LYS A 73 -1.67 -8.95 4.78
N THR A 74 -3.01 -8.94 4.81
CA THR A 74 -3.81 -7.70 4.85
C THR A 74 -3.54 -6.88 6.12
N ILE A 75 -3.46 -7.52 7.29
CA ILE A 75 -3.16 -6.86 8.56
C ILE A 75 -1.72 -6.30 8.56
N VAL A 76 -0.75 -7.05 8.02
CA VAL A 76 0.64 -6.60 7.94
C VAL A 76 0.76 -5.35 7.06
N MET A 77 0.16 -5.34 5.86
CA MET A 77 0.23 -4.17 4.98
C MET A 77 -0.46 -2.93 5.56
N THR A 78 -1.60 -3.10 6.23
CA THR A 78 -2.28 -1.99 6.90
C THR A 78 -1.49 -1.46 8.09
N SER A 79 -0.91 -2.35 8.92
CA SER A 79 -0.06 -1.94 10.04
C SER A 79 1.22 -1.23 9.59
N LEU A 80 1.82 -1.65 8.47
CA LEU A 80 2.98 -1.00 7.87
C LEU A 80 2.64 0.40 7.34
N THR A 81 1.47 0.56 6.72
CA THR A 81 0.97 1.87 6.29
C THR A 81 0.80 2.81 7.48
N VAL A 82 0.17 2.35 8.57
CA VAL A 82 -0.01 3.14 9.79
C VAL A 82 1.33 3.50 10.42
N ALA A 83 2.27 2.54 10.52
CA ALA A 83 3.58 2.78 11.12
C ALA A 83 4.43 3.81 10.35
N LEU A 84 4.32 3.87 9.01
CA LEU A 84 5.09 4.79 8.18
C LEU A 84 4.52 6.21 8.15
N PHE A 85 3.18 6.35 8.13
CA PHE A 85 2.54 7.66 7.94
C PHE A 85 1.95 8.26 9.22
N PHE A 86 1.74 7.45 10.27
CA PHE A 86 1.20 7.90 11.54
C PHE A 86 2.28 7.80 12.63
N PRO A 87 3.09 8.86 12.84
CA PRO A 87 4.06 8.87 13.92
C PRO A 87 3.31 8.85 15.26
N TYR A 88 3.64 7.89 16.12
CA TYR A 88 3.09 7.77 17.47
C TYR A 88 3.50 8.91 18.42
N ASN A 89 4.31 9.86 17.95
CA ASN A 89 4.81 11.00 18.71
C ASN A 89 4.15 12.29 18.19
N ILE A 90 2.92 12.53 18.65
CA ILE A 90 2.16 13.77 18.45
C ILE A 90 2.14 14.61 19.74
N SER A 91 3.26 14.64 20.47
CA SER A 91 3.47 15.62 21.55
C SER A 91 4.04 16.94 21.03
#